data_AF-A0AAE3M2G9-F1
#
_entry.id   AF-A0AAE3M2G9-F1
#
_cell.length_a   1.000
_cell.length_b   1.000
_cell.length_c   1.000
_cell.angle_alpha   90.00
_cell.angle_beta   90.00
_cell.angle_gamma   90.00
#
_symmetry.space_group_name_H-M   'P 1'
#
loop_
_entity.id
_entity.type
_entity.pdbx_description
1 polymer ?
#
loop_
_entity_poly.entity_id
_entity_poly.type
_entity_poly.pdbx_seq_one_letter_code
_entity_poly.pdbx_strand_id
1 'polypeptide(L)'
;MMKNIMFKYLVGVLLLMVFNCQMVYSIEKIIVAKDGTGNYSTIQDAINSCKKNQTEDQIIFIKDGVYVEKLVLDSAYTHLHFIGESKDKTVISYGDHVGMEGITTANSYTFIIKANYTKIENLTIENSAGDVGQALAIYLDGDCCSFWNCKLLGNQDTVYNGGKSTRQYFYKCYIEGTTDFIFGSAAAVFHKCVVHSKKNSYITAANTPQGNSFGLVFIKCKLTSDDKTNKVNLGRPWRDYAQTVFIRCKMGSHILPEGWHNWSKPNREKTAFYAEYKNYGPGAINKDRVKWSHQLTKEGANSYTLSNIFRGKTDWIIR
;
A
#
# COMPACT_ATOMS: atom_id res chain seq x y z
N MET A 1 64.08 -1.73 38.98
CA MET A 1 64.05 -2.40 37.65
C MET A 1 62.67 -2.95 37.26
N MET A 2 61.84 -3.49 38.16
CA MET A 2 60.55 -4.10 37.81
C MET A 2 59.39 -3.14 37.41
N LYS A 3 59.41 -1.87 37.83
CA LYS A 3 58.31 -0.91 37.51
C LYS A 3 58.27 -0.48 36.03
N ASN A 4 59.40 -0.47 35.33
CA ASN A 4 59.46 -0.05 33.91
C ASN A 4 59.12 -1.16 32.91
N ILE A 5 59.12 -2.43 33.35
CA ILE A 5 58.77 -3.56 32.49
C ILE A 5 57.24 -3.69 32.42
N MET A 6 56.53 -3.55 33.55
CA MET A 6 55.06 -3.58 33.57
C MET A 6 54.39 -2.48 32.74
N PHE A 7 54.98 -1.29 32.66
CA PHE A 7 54.39 -0.18 31.87
C PHE A 7 54.47 -0.43 30.36
N LYS A 8 55.52 -1.10 29.87
CA LYS A 8 55.65 -1.46 28.44
C LYS A 8 54.68 -2.57 28.02
N TYR A 9 54.41 -3.53 28.90
CA TYR A 9 53.41 -4.57 28.63
C TYR A 9 51.97 -4.04 28.73
N LEU A 10 51.69 -3.09 29.63
CA LEU A 10 50.36 -2.48 29.73
C LEU A 10 50.00 -1.63 28.51
N VAL A 11 50.98 -0.92 27.93
CA VAL A 11 50.79 -0.13 26.70
C VAL A 11 50.69 -1.04 25.46
N GLY A 12 51.44 -2.15 25.42
CA GLY A 12 51.34 -3.13 24.33
C GLY A 12 50.00 -3.90 24.30
N VAL A 13 49.43 -4.21 25.47
CA VAL A 13 48.11 -4.86 25.57
C VAL A 13 46.96 -3.87 25.31
N LEU A 14 47.10 -2.58 25.65
CA LEU A 14 46.11 -1.57 25.29
C LEU A 14 46.07 -1.29 23.77
N LEU A 15 47.20 -1.39 23.08
CA LEU A 15 47.28 -1.21 21.62
C LEU A 15 46.73 -2.40 20.81
N LEU A 16 46.61 -3.58 21.42
CA LEU A 16 46.00 -4.77 20.80
C LEU A 16 44.47 -4.82 20.95
N MET A 17 43.84 -3.94 21.76
CA MET A 17 42.39 -3.93 22.00
C MET A 17 41.60 -2.90 21.18
N VAL A 18 42.24 -2.08 20.34
CA VAL A 18 41.55 -1.00 19.60
C VAL A 18 41.22 -1.35 18.14
N PHE A 19 41.65 -2.49 17.61
CA PHE A 19 41.14 -2.99 16.33
C PHE A 19 39.90 -3.89 16.52
N ASN A 20 38.90 -3.39 17.25
CA ASN A 20 37.53 -3.83 16.98
C ASN A 20 37.11 -3.13 15.69
N CYS A 21 37.48 -3.73 14.55
CA CYS A 21 36.88 -3.43 13.27
C CYS A 21 35.39 -3.76 13.42
N GLN A 22 34.60 -2.75 13.77
CA GLN A 22 33.15 -2.83 13.61
C GLN A 22 32.93 -2.99 12.11
N MET A 23 32.79 -4.23 11.67
CA MET A 23 32.27 -4.55 10.36
C MET A 23 30.86 -3.95 10.31
N VAL A 24 30.77 -2.73 9.77
CA VAL A 24 29.49 -2.17 9.34
C VAL A 24 29.07 -3.06 8.19
N TYR A 25 28.25 -4.08 8.49
CA TYR A 25 27.55 -4.82 7.46
C TYR A 25 26.61 -3.83 6.77
N SER A 26 27.07 -3.23 5.66
CA SER A 26 26.15 -2.54 4.76
C SER A 26 25.24 -3.60 4.17
N ILE A 27 23.93 -3.46 4.31
CA ILE A 27 22.99 -4.27 3.54
C ILE A 27 23.33 -4.05 2.07
N GLU A 28 23.80 -5.11 1.41
CA GLU A 28 24.13 -5.06 -0.01
C GLU A 28 22.85 -4.78 -0.80
N LYS A 29 22.89 -3.76 -1.64
CA LYS A 29 21.75 -3.34 -2.46
C LYS A 29 21.92 -3.89 -3.86
N ILE A 30 20.88 -4.52 -4.38
CA ILE A 30 20.78 -4.85 -5.80
C ILE A 30 20.30 -3.60 -6.53
N ILE A 31 21.11 -3.05 -7.42
CA ILE A 31 20.81 -1.82 -8.16
C ILE A 31 20.21 -2.20 -9.52
N VAL A 32 19.06 -1.63 -9.84
CA VAL A 32 18.42 -1.71 -11.16
C VAL A 32 18.57 -0.38 -11.87
N ALA A 33 19.15 -0.38 -13.07
CA ALA A 33 19.32 0.84 -13.87
C ALA A 33 19.30 0.53 -15.37
N LYS A 34 18.46 1.24 -16.13
CA LYS A 34 18.33 1.04 -17.59
C LYS A 34 19.55 1.52 -18.38
N ASP A 35 20.36 2.41 -17.80
CA ASP A 35 21.56 2.98 -18.41
C ASP A 35 22.82 2.09 -18.28
N GLY A 36 22.68 0.90 -17.68
CA GLY A 36 23.78 -0.04 -17.49
C GLY A 36 24.66 0.24 -16.26
N THR A 37 24.31 1.23 -15.43
CA THR A 37 25.08 1.56 -14.21
C THR A 37 24.66 0.75 -12.98
N GLY A 38 23.74 -0.20 -13.13
CA GLY A 38 23.24 -1.08 -12.08
C GLY A 38 23.70 -2.53 -12.25
N ASN A 39 23.35 -3.38 -11.29
CA ASN A 39 23.56 -4.83 -11.38
C ASN A 39 22.64 -5.47 -12.43
N TYR A 40 21.44 -4.93 -12.61
CA TYR A 40 20.44 -5.39 -13.58
C TYR A 40 19.84 -4.21 -14.35
N SER A 41 19.34 -4.47 -15.56
CA SER A 41 18.62 -3.48 -16.37
C SER A 41 17.10 -3.57 -16.24
N THR A 42 16.58 -4.70 -15.73
CA THR A 42 15.16 -4.97 -15.49
C THR A 42 14.91 -5.23 -14.00
N ILE A 43 13.68 -4.97 -13.55
CA ILE A 43 13.29 -5.20 -12.16
C ILE A 43 13.06 -6.70 -11.92
N GLN A 44 12.46 -7.42 -12.88
CA GLN A 44 12.19 -8.85 -12.71
C GLN A 44 13.49 -9.68 -12.59
N ASP A 45 14.56 -9.35 -13.33
CA ASP A 45 15.84 -10.05 -13.19
C ASP A 45 16.46 -9.82 -11.80
N ALA A 46 16.35 -8.60 -11.27
CA ALA A 46 16.78 -8.30 -9.91
C ALA A 46 15.99 -9.12 -8.87
N ILE A 47 14.66 -9.21 -9.00
CA ILE A 47 13.83 -10.09 -8.16
C ILE A 47 14.30 -11.54 -8.26
N ASN A 48 14.52 -12.03 -9.48
CA ASN A 48 14.92 -13.42 -9.72
C ASN A 48 16.27 -13.77 -9.08
N SER A 49 17.15 -12.78 -8.92
CA SER A 49 18.46 -12.94 -8.27
C SER A 49 18.43 -12.97 -6.74
N CYS A 50 17.34 -12.50 -6.13
CA CYS A 50 17.22 -12.47 -4.68
C CYS A 50 17.14 -13.87 -4.08
N LYS A 51 17.64 -14.00 -2.86
CA LYS A 51 17.49 -15.23 -2.08
C LYS A 51 16.04 -15.42 -1.69
N LYS A 52 15.58 -16.66 -1.70
CA LYS A 52 14.22 -17.05 -1.28
C LYS A 52 14.16 -17.33 0.22
N ASN A 53 12.96 -17.26 0.80
CA ASN A 53 12.61 -17.60 2.18
C ASN A 53 13.48 -16.91 3.22
N GLN A 54 13.83 -15.64 2.98
CA GLN A 54 14.62 -14.85 3.92
C GLN A 54 13.75 -14.36 5.09
N THR A 55 14.38 -14.15 6.23
CA THR A 55 13.80 -13.49 7.42
C THR A 55 14.33 -12.07 7.62
N GLU A 56 15.29 -11.65 6.80
CA GLU A 56 15.92 -10.34 6.81
C GLU A 56 15.69 -9.64 5.47
N ASP A 57 15.67 -8.30 5.49
CA ASP A 57 15.42 -7.50 4.30
C ASP A 57 16.52 -7.66 3.24
N GLN A 58 16.12 -7.86 1.98
CA GLN A 58 16.98 -7.67 0.80
C GLN A 58 16.52 -6.43 0.04
N ILE A 59 17.44 -5.52 -0.28
CA ILE A 59 17.11 -4.24 -0.89
C ILE A 59 17.31 -4.30 -2.40
N ILE A 60 16.27 -3.95 -3.15
CA ILE A 60 16.34 -3.63 -4.58
C ILE A 60 16.20 -2.11 -4.72
N PHE A 61 17.27 -1.44 -5.11
CA PHE A 61 17.27 0.00 -5.40
C PHE A 61 17.08 0.22 -6.90
N ILE A 62 16.05 0.96 -7.29
CA ILE A 62 15.65 1.15 -8.69
C ILE A 62 15.91 2.60 -9.07
N LYS A 63 16.80 2.84 -10.03
CA LYS A 63 17.10 4.18 -10.52
C LYS A 63 15.92 4.81 -11.26
N ASP A 64 16.01 6.11 -11.50
CA ASP A 64 15.05 6.85 -12.30
C ASP A 64 14.90 6.22 -13.69
N GLY A 65 13.66 6.08 -14.15
CA GLY A 65 13.33 5.46 -15.43
C GLY A 65 11.90 4.90 -15.45
N VAL A 66 11.37 4.74 -16.66
CA VAL A 66 10.11 4.03 -16.89
C VAL A 66 10.43 2.57 -17.24
N TYR A 67 10.02 1.66 -16.37
CA TYR A 67 10.18 0.21 -16.49
C TYR A 67 8.85 -0.39 -16.94
N VAL A 68 8.74 -0.67 -18.24
CA VAL A 68 7.55 -1.29 -18.83
C VAL A 68 7.65 -2.81 -18.63
N GLU A 69 7.21 -3.27 -17.46
CA GLU A 69 7.36 -4.66 -17.01
C GLU A 69 6.09 -5.13 -16.30
N LYS A 70 5.65 -6.35 -16.60
CA LYS A 70 4.64 -7.04 -15.80
C LYS A 70 5.33 -7.88 -14.73
N LEU A 71 5.31 -7.39 -13.50
CA LEU A 71 6.10 -7.96 -12.41
C LEU A 71 5.32 -9.00 -11.59
N VAL A 72 6.02 -10.05 -11.20
CA VAL A 72 5.53 -11.08 -10.29
C VAL A 72 6.53 -11.26 -9.15
N LEU A 73 6.09 -10.97 -7.93
CA LEU A 73 6.81 -11.32 -6.71
C LEU A 73 6.15 -12.55 -6.08
N ASP A 74 6.71 -13.72 -6.36
CA ASP A 74 6.22 -14.99 -5.82
C ASP A 74 6.39 -15.07 -4.30
N SER A 75 5.52 -15.84 -3.64
CA SER A 75 5.51 -16.08 -2.19
C SER A 75 6.86 -16.48 -1.59
N ALA A 76 7.73 -17.14 -2.36
CA ALA A 76 9.05 -17.54 -1.90
C ALA A 76 10.03 -16.37 -1.67
N TYR A 77 9.76 -15.17 -2.18
CA TYR A 77 10.65 -14.00 -2.07
C TYR A 77 10.25 -13.09 -0.91
N THR A 78 10.23 -13.63 0.31
CA THR A 78 9.90 -12.87 1.53
C THR A 78 10.94 -11.77 1.84
N HIS A 79 10.49 -10.70 2.49
CA HIS A 79 11.35 -9.59 2.97
C HIS A 79 12.12 -8.87 1.84
N LEU A 80 11.49 -8.64 0.68
CA LEU A 80 12.04 -7.71 -0.31
C LEU A 80 11.64 -6.26 -0.02
N HIS A 81 12.62 -5.37 -0.11
CA HIS A 81 12.43 -3.93 0.01
C HIS A 81 12.82 -3.24 -1.30
N PHE A 82 11.82 -2.76 -2.02
CA PHE A 82 11.99 -1.98 -3.26
C PHE A 82 12.06 -0.49 -2.92
N ILE A 83 13.13 0.17 -3.33
CA ILE A 83 13.34 1.61 -3.10
C ILE A 83 13.59 2.28 -4.45
N GLY A 84 12.69 3.15 -4.88
CA GLY A 84 12.95 4.00 -6.04
C GLY A 84 13.90 5.15 -5.71
N GLU A 85 14.68 5.57 -6.70
CA GLU A 85 15.50 6.78 -6.64
C GLU A 85 14.61 8.02 -6.50
N SER A 86 13.47 8.05 -7.20
CA SER A 86 12.46 9.09 -7.00
C SER A 86 11.04 8.59 -7.21
N LYS A 87 10.13 9.07 -6.36
CA LYS A 87 8.69 8.79 -6.49
C LYS A 87 8.15 9.09 -7.89
N ASP A 88 8.58 10.21 -8.47
CA ASP A 88 7.97 10.75 -9.69
C ASP A 88 8.65 10.28 -10.98
N LYS A 89 9.87 9.72 -10.93
CA LYS A 89 10.61 9.29 -12.13
C LYS A 89 11.01 7.82 -12.14
N THR A 90 11.01 7.13 -10.99
CA THR A 90 11.06 5.67 -10.95
C THR A 90 9.65 5.12 -11.12
N VAL A 91 9.29 4.69 -12.33
CA VAL A 91 7.93 4.28 -12.70
C VAL A 91 7.92 2.82 -13.17
N ILE A 92 7.09 1.99 -12.56
CA ILE A 92 6.77 0.64 -13.03
C ILE A 92 5.43 0.72 -13.75
N SER A 93 5.39 0.35 -15.02
CA SER A 93 4.22 0.53 -15.89
C SER A 93 3.91 -0.74 -16.67
N TYR A 94 2.63 -1.06 -16.79
CA TYR A 94 2.13 -2.04 -17.75
C TYR A 94 0.70 -1.63 -18.18
N GLY A 95 0.02 -2.43 -19.00
CA GLY A 95 -1.24 -2.02 -19.65
C GLY A 95 -2.28 -3.10 -19.90
N ASP A 96 -2.20 -4.23 -19.19
CA ASP A 96 -3.23 -5.27 -19.31
C ASP A 96 -4.56 -4.80 -18.70
N HIS A 97 -5.66 -5.14 -19.36
CA HIS A 97 -7.01 -4.80 -18.91
C HIS A 97 -8.05 -5.83 -19.37
N VAL A 98 -9.16 -5.91 -18.63
CA VAL A 98 -10.30 -6.74 -19.03
C VAL A 98 -10.85 -6.28 -20.38
N GLY A 99 -11.01 -7.22 -21.31
CA GLY A 99 -11.37 -6.95 -22.71
C GLY A 99 -10.28 -7.40 -23.69
N MET A 100 -9.03 -7.53 -23.22
CA MET A 100 -7.98 -8.23 -23.95
C MET A 100 -8.15 -9.75 -23.84
N GLU A 101 -7.67 -10.49 -24.85
CA GLU A 101 -7.72 -11.95 -24.87
C GLU A 101 -7.01 -12.55 -23.64
N GLY A 102 -7.72 -13.42 -22.91
CA GLY A 102 -7.18 -14.10 -21.73
C GLY A 102 -6.96 -13.21 -20.49
N ILE A 103 -7.32 -11.92 -20.55
CA ILE A 103 -7.18 -10.99 -19.41
C ILE A 103 -8.48 -10.90 -18.61
N THR A 104 -8.32 -11.10 -17.32
CA THR A 104 -9.30 -10.95 -16.24
C THR A 104 -8.82 -9.86 -15.29
N THR A 105 -9.67 -9.41 -14.37
CA THR A 105 -9.24 -8.49 -13.31
C THR A 105 -8.00 -9.03 -12.56
N ALA A 106 -8.00 -10.31 -12.20
CA ALA A 106 -6.97 -10.93 -11.36
C ALA A 106 -5.59 -11.06 -12.03
N ASN A 107 -5.50 -11.05 -13.37
CA ASN A 107 -4.23 -11.08 -14.09
C ASN A 107 -3.94 -9.80 -14.90
N SER A 108 -4.74 -8.74 -14.75
CA SER A 108 -4.51 -7.43 -15.38
C SER A 108 -3.46 -6.56 -14.69
N TYR A 109 -2.83 -7.06 -13.62
CA TYR A 109 -1.89 -6.30 -12.80
C TYR A 109 -0.66 -5.83 -13.59
N THR A 110 -0.14 -4.66 -13.21
CA THR A 110 1.25 -4.28 -13.52
C THR A 110 2.22 -4.97 -12.58
N PHE A 111 1.89 -5.03 -11.29
CA PHE A 111 2.68 -5.76 -10.30
C PHE A 111 1.79 -6.59 -9.36
N ILE A 112 2.00 -7.91 -9.31
CA ILE A 112 1.44 -8.78 -8.27
C ILE A 112 2.48 -9.10 -7.19
N ILE A 113 2.07 -8.93 -5.92
CA ILE A 113 2.89 -9.21 -4.74
C ILE A 113 2.21 -10.31 -3.93
N LYS A 114 2.77 -11.52 -4.01
CA LYS A 114 2.36 -12.68 -3.21
C LYS A 114 3.26 -12.88 -1.98
N ALA A 115 4.44 -12.26 -1.96
CA ALA A 115 5.39 -12.39 -0.87
C ALA A 115 5.00 -11.59 0.36
N ASN A 116 5.17 -12.20 1.52
CA ASN A 116 4.99 -11.55 2.81
C ASN A 116 6.15 -10.61 3.13
N TYR A 117 5.87 -9.61 3.97
CA TYR A 117 6.87 -8.65 4.47
C TYR A 117 7.51 -7.79 3.36
N THR A 118 6.78 -7.59 2.26
CA THR A 118 7.23 -6.74 1.16
C THR A 118 7.14 -5.26 1.54
N LYS A 119 8.19 -4.50 1.23
CA LYS A 119 8.30 -3.06 1.48
C LYS A 119 8.53 -2.34 0.16
N ILE A 120 7.79 -1.27 -0.10
CA ILE A 120 7.94 -0.45 -1.31
C ILE A 120 7.99 1.02 -0.93
N GLU A 121 9.04 1.71 -1.37
CA GLU A 121 9.27 3.12 -1.05
C GLU A 121 9.64 3.94 -2.30
N ASN A 122 9.13 5.18 -2.35
CA ASN A 122 9.62 6.24 -3.24
C ASN A 122 9.62 5.87 -4.73
N LEU A 123 8.55 5.25 -5.23
CA LEU A 123 8.34 4.96 -6.65
C LEU A 123 6.87 5.06 -7.06
N THR A 124 6.61 5.01 -8.37
CA THR A 124 5.28 4.95 -8.97
C THR A 124 5.02 3.56 -9.53
N ILE A 125 3.83 3.01 -9.29
CA ILE A 125 3.30 1.83 -9.98
C ILE A 125 2.01 2.26 -10.69
N GLU A 126 1.93 2.03 -11.99
CA GLU A 126 0.77 2.43 -12.78
C GLU A 126 0.26 1.31 -13.67
N ASN A 127 -1.05 1.28 -13.90
CA ASN A 127 -1.61 0.62 -15.09
C ASN A 127 -2.01 1.71 -16.09
N SER A 128 -1.33 1.70 -17.24
CA SER A 128 -1.43 2.72 -18.29
C SER A 128 -2.56 2.46 -19.30
N ALA A 129 -3.40 1.44 -19.10
CA ALA A 129 -4.45 1.04 -20.04
C ALA A 129 -5.54 2.10 -20.29
N GLY A 130 -5.70 3.10 -19.41
CA GLY A 130 -6.75 4.11 -19.51
C GLY A 130 -8.09 3.68 -18.90
N ASP A 131 -9.18 4.40 -19.21
CA ASP A 131 -10.54 4.12 -18.71
C ASP A 131 -11.22 3.05 -19.58
N VAL A 132 -10.65 1.84 -19.58
CA VAL A 132 -11.04 0.72 -20.47
C VAL A 132 -11.74 -0.44 -19.73
N GLY A 133 -12.10 -0.23 -18.47
CA GLY A 133 -12.57 -1.29 -17.57
C GLY A 133 -11.53 -1.63 -16.52
N GLN A 134 -11.62 -2.83 -15.93
CA GLN A 134 -10.75 -3.25 -14.83
C GLN A 134 -9.30 -3.40 -15.31
N ALA A 135 -8.37 -2.69 -14.65
CA ALA A 135 -6.95 -2.68 -14.98
C ALA A 135 -6.13 -2.36 -13.73
N LEU A 136 -5.50 -3.38 -13.15
CA LEU A 136 -4.83 -3.26 -11.85
C LEU A 136 -3.44 -2.63 -12.01
N ALA A 137 -3.15 -1.56 -11.26
CA ALA A 137 -1.77 -1.13 -11.06
C ALA A 137 -1.05 -2.12 -10.15
N ILE A 138 -1.73 -2.53 -9.06
CA ILE A 138 -1.15 -3.46 -8.10
C ILE A 138 -2.17 -4.48 -7.60
N TYR A 139 -1.73 -5.73 -7.49
CA TYR A 139 -2.43 -6.79 -6.77
C TYR A 139 -1.59 -7.25 -5.57
N LEU A 140 -2.07 -6.97 -4.37
CA LEU A 140 -1.50 -7.46 -3.12
C LEU A 140 -2.23 -8.73 -2.66
N ASP A 141 -1.48 -9.82 -2.54
CA ASP A 141 -1.95 -11.09 -1.97
C ASP A 141 -1.11 -11.55 -0.77
N GLY A 142 0.08 -10.96 -0.59
CA GLY A 142 0.96 -11.17 0.56
C GLY A 142 0.51 -10.41 1.83
N ASP A 143 0.93 -10.94 2.99
CA ASP A 143 0.72 -10.33 4.31
C ASP A 143 1.88 -9.40 4.70
N CYS A 144 1.63 -8.47 5.63
CA CYS A 144 2.62 -7.50 6.12
C CYS A 144 3.27 -6.66 5.00
N CYS A 145 2.50 -6.25 3.99
CA CYS A 145 3.02 -5.42 2.91
C CYS A 145 2.91 -3.93 3.26
N SER A 146 4.00 -3.16 3.12
CA SER A 146 4.00 -1.72 3.41
C SER A 146 4.50 -0.86 2.27
N PHE A 147 3.86 0.31 2.12
CA PHE A 147 4.11 1.29 1.08
C PHE A 147 4.38 2.66 1.71
N TRP A 148 5.46 3.31 1.29
CA TRP A 148 5.87 4.62 1.81
C TRP A 148 6.16 5.60 0.67
N ASN A 149 5.43 6.71 0.64
CA ASN A 149 5.65 7.77 -0.36
C ASN A 149 5.61 7.23 -1.81
N CYS A 150 4.65 6.36 -2.13
CA CYS A 150 4.46 5.82 -3.47
C CYS A 150 3.31 6.52 -4.22
N LYS A 151 3.29 6.39 -5.54
CA LYS A 151 2.08 6.66 -6.35
C LYS A 151 1.53 5.34 -6.90
N LEU A 152 0.22 5.17 -6.81
CA LEU A 152 -0.51 4.04 -7.39
C LEU A 152 -1.54 4.61 -8.36
N LEU A 153 -1.28 4.47 -9.66
CA LEU A 153 -2.01 5.20 -10.71
C LEU A 153 -2.81 4.25 -11.60
N GLY A 154 -4.05 4.59 -11.90
CA GLY A 154 -4.90 3.80 -12.77
C GLY A 154 -6.26 4.43 -13.01
N ASN A 155 -7.23 3.59 -13.37
CA ASN A 155 -8.63 3.96 -13.51
C ASN A 155 -9.48 3.01 -12.67
N GLN A 156 -10.23 2.10 -13.29
CA GLN A 156 -11.04 1.15 -12.56
C GLN A 156 -10.17 0.02 -11.98
N ASP A 157 -10.42 -0.34 -10.72
CA ASP A 157 -9.73 -1.42 -9.98
C ASP A 157 -8.21 -1.20 -9.79
N THR A 158 -7.76 0.05 -9.58
CA THR A 158 -6.32 0.41 -9.48
C THR A 158 -5.54 -0.41 -8.43
N VAL A 159 -6.05 -0.53 -7.20
CA VAL A 159 -5.39 -1.20 -6.08
C VAL A 159 -6.25 -2.36 -5.59
N TYR A 160 -5.80 -3.59 -5.83
CA TYR A 160 -6.43 -4.77 -5.26
C TYR A 160 -5.75 -5.19 -3.95
N ASN A 161 -6.38 -4.84 -2.83
CA ASN A 161 -6.05 -5.26 -1.48
C ASN A 161 -6.59 -6.68 -1.20
N GLY A 162 -6.01 -7.68 -1.86
CA GLY A 162 -6.40 -9.09 -1.75
C GLY A 162 -5.72 -9.85 -0.60
N GLY A 163 -5.80 -11.19 -0.65
CA GLY A 163 -5.36 -12.07 0.42
C GLY A 163 -6.29 -12.06 1.63
N LYS A 164 -7.01 -13.17 1.87
CA LYS A 164 -7.91 -13.28 3.03
C LYS A 164 -7.10 -13.13 4.33
N SER A 165 -7.43 -12.12 5.13
CA SER A 165 -6.77 -11.82 6.40
C SER A 165 -5.31 -11.37 6.30
N THR A 166 -4.90 -10.81 5.16
CA THR A 166 -3.62 -10.11 5.03
C THR A 166 -3.69 -8.69 5.60
N ARG A 167 -2.51 -8.14 5.92
CA ARG A 167 -2.31 -6.84 6.54
C ARG A 167 -1.48 -5.97 5.62
N GLN A 168 -1.98 -4.79 5.30
CA GLN A 168 -1.38 -3.91 4.31
C GLN A 168 -1.39 -2.47 4.82
N TYR A 169 -0.28 -1.76 4.69
CA TYR A 169 -0.13 -0.40 5.22
C TYR A 169 0.42 0.56 4.16
N PHE A 170 -0.30 1.64 3.91
CA PHE A 170 0.08 2.67 2.94
C PHE A 170 0.26 4.00 3.68
N TYR A 171 1.44 4.58 3.61
CA TYR A 171 1.74 5.85 4.26
C TYR A 171 2.21 6.91 3.27
N LYS A 172 1.59 8.09 3.34
CA LYS A 172 1.89 9.23 2.46
C LYS A 172 1.86 8.87 0.96
N CYS A 173 1.05 7.89 0.58
CA CYS A 173 0.89 7.50 -0.81
C CYS A 173 -0.10 8.42 -1.52
N TYR A 174 0.02 8.50 -2.83
CA TYR A 174 -0.98 9.08 -3.72
C TYR A 174 -1.63 7.94 -4.51
N ILE A 175 -2.96 7.89 -4.51
CA ILE A 175 -3.72 6.83 -5.17
C ILE A 175 -4.82 7.49 -5.99
N GLU A 176 -4.88 7.19 -7.27
CA GLU A 176 -5.92 7.71 -8.16
C GLU A 176 -6.67 6.62 -8.90
N GLY A 177 -7.92 6.92 -9.30
CA GLY A 177 -8.70 6.03 -10.13
C GLY A 177 -10.13 6.51 -10.37
N THR A 178 -10.93 5.65 -11.00
CA THR A 178 -12.32 5.96 -11.38
C THR A 178 -13.30 5.16 -10.52
N THR A 179 -13.53 3.89 -10.86
CA THR A 179 -14.51 3.01 -10.22
C THR A 179 -13.81 1.97 -9.35
N ASP A 180 -14.27 1.81 -8.11
CA ASP A 180 -13.82 0.75 -7.19
C ASP A 180 -12.28 0.69 -7.06
N PHE A 181 -11.60 1.84 -7.20
CA PHE A 181 -10.17 1.85 -7.46
C PHE A 181 -9.32 1.47 -6.23
N ILE A 182 -9.93 1.33 -5.05
CA ILE A 182 -9.35 0.68 -3.88
C ILE A 182 -10.32 -0.40 -3.38
N PHE A 183 -10.00 -1.66 -3.61
CA PHE A 183 -10.94 -2.75 -3.36
C PHE A 183 -10.26 -3.99 -2.79
N GLY A 184 -11.04 -4.89 -2.19
CA GLY A 184 -10.54 -6.16 -1.69
C GLY A 184 -10.85 -6.47 -0.22
N SER A 185 -10.20 -7.53 0.27
CA SER A 185 -10.59 -8.28 1.48
C SER A 185 -9.61 -8.11 2.64
N ALA A 186 -8.44 -7.51 2.39
CA ALA A 186 -7.40 -7.31 3.39
C ALA A 186 -7.85 -6.37 4.52
N ALA A 187 -7.16 -6.47 5.66
CA ALA A 187 -7.07 -5.39 6.62
C ALA A 187 -6.05 -4.38 6.06
N ALA A 188 -6.51 -3.34 5.38
CA ALA A 188 -5.66 -2.36 4.72
C ALA A 188 -5.82 -0.98 5.36
N VAL A 189 -4.71 -0.36 5.76
CA VAL A 189 -4.70 0.98 6.35
C VAL A 189 -4.02 1.96 5.41
N PHE A 190 -4.74 3.00 5.02
CA PHE A 190 -4.25 4.14 4.27
C PHE A 190 -4.10 5.31 5.23
N HIS A 191 -2.86 5.75 5.48
CA HIS A 191 -2.56 6.77 6.48
C HIS A 191 -1.87 7.97 5.83
N LYS A 192 -2.46 9.16 5.99
CA LYS A 192 -2.00 10.42 5.36
C LYS A 192 -1.84 10.33 3.83
N CYS A 193 -2.65 9.48 3.20
CA CYS A 193 -2.63 9.36 1.75
C CYS A 193 -3.46 10.45 1.08
N VAL A 194 -3.16 10.74 -0.18
CA VAL A 194 -4.06 11.47 -1.08
C VAL A 194 -4.81 10.44 -1.91
N VAL A 195 -6.13 10.52 -1.90
CA VAL A 195 -7.04 9.66 -2.67
C VAL A 195 -7.72 10.56 -3.70
N HIS A 196 -7.50 10.28 -4.98
CA HIS A 196 -7.86 11.19 -6.07
C HIS A 196 -8.85 10.53 -7.05
N SER A 197 -10.06 11.06 -7.12
CA SER A 197 -11.13 10.54 -7.97
C SER A 197 -11.15 11.22 -9.34
N LYS A 198 -10.98 10.44 -10.39
CA LYS A 198 -10.96 10.91 -11.78
C LYS A 198 -12.35 10.94 -12.45
N LYS A 199 -13.33 10.27 -11.84
CA LYS A 199 -14.70 10.13 -12.37
C LYS A 199 -15.73 10.07 -11.26
N ASN A 200 -16.96 10.48 -11.59
CA ASN A 200 -18.15 10.28 -10.76
C ASN A 200 -18.45 8.78 -10.61
N SER A 201 -17.95 8.17 -9.54
CA SER A 201 -18.07 6.74 -9.26
C SER A 201 -17.82 6.45 -7.78
N TYR A 202 -17.10 5.37 -7.46
CA TYR A 202 -16.89 4.87 -6.10
C TYR A 202 -15.39 4.81 -5.78
N ILE A 203 -15.01 5.30 -4.60
CA ILE A 203 -13.63 5.18 -4.11
C ILE A 203 -13.32 3.73 -3.73
N THR A 204 -14.17 3.12 -2.89
CA THR A 204 -13.90 1.77 -2.38
C THR A 204 -14.93 0.70 -2.77
N ALA A 205 -14.44 -0.53 -2.89
CA ALA A 205 -15.27 -1.73 -3.00
C ALA A 205 -14.73 -2.87 -2.11
N ALA A 206 -14.99 -2.80 -0.80
CA ALA A 206 -14.52 -3.83 0.13
C ALA A 206 -15.31 -5.14 -0.02
N ASN A 207 -14.63 -6.28 0.16
CA ASN A 207 -15.23 -7.60 0.36
C ASN A 207 -14.67 -8.30 1.61
N THR A 208 -14.56 -7.53 2.70
CA THR A 208 -14.09 -8.00 4.01
C THR A 208 -14.78 -9.30 4.42
N PRO A 209 -14.02 -10.37 4.75
CA PRO A 209 -14.60 -11.64 5.15
C PRO A 209 -15.39 -11.54 6.46
N GLN A 210 -16.44 -12.35 6.59
CA GLN A 210 -17.15 -12.53 7.85
C GLN A 210 -16.16 -12.95 8.97
N GLY A 211 -16.26 -12.31 10.13
CA GLY A 211 -15.38 -12.55 11.28
C GLY A 211 -14.10 -11.70 11.32
N ASN A 212 -13.77 -10.99 10.23
CA ASN A 212 -12.69 -10.00 10.27
C ASN A 212 -13.21 -8.69 10.88
N SER A 213 -12.44 -8.10 11.79
CA SER A 213 -12.85 -6.90 12.55
C SER A 213 -12.58 -5.60 11.81
N PHE A 214 -11.75 -5.66 10.76
CA PHE A 214 -11.31 -4.50 10.00
C PHE A 214 -11.17 -4.87 8.52
N GLY A 215 -11.58 -3.94 7.65
CA GLY A 215 -11.39 -4.00 6.21
C GLY A 215 -10.49 -2.85 5.75
N LEU A 216 -11.03 -1.98 4.89
CA LEU A 216 -10.32 -0.80 4.40
C LEU A 216 -10.47 0.37 5.38
N VAL A 217 -9.35 0.91 5.88
CA VAL A 217 -9.34 1.97 6.89
C VAL A 217 -8.50 3.15 6.40
N PHE A 218 -9.10 4.33 6.36
CA PHE A 218 -8.46 5.57 5.92
C PHE A 218 -8.29 6.51 7.11
N ILE A 219 -7.06 6.91 7.40
CA ILE A 219 -6.72 7.73 8.57
C ILE A 219 -6.00 8.98 8.09
N LYS A 220 -6.56 10.16 8.39
CA LYS A 220 -5.96 11.47 8.06
C LYS A 220 -5.65 11.63 6.56
N CYS A 221 -6.42 10.97 5.69
CA CYS A 221 -6.27 11.09 4.24
C CYS A 221 -6.91 12.39 3.72
N LYS A 222 -6.52 12.79 2.51
CA LYS A 222 -7.17 13.87 1.76
C LYS A 222 -7.85 13.26 0.53
N LEU A 223 -9.16 13.42 0.44
CA LEU A 223 -9.95 13.01 -0.72
C LEU A 223 -10.07 14.22 -1.66
N THR A 224 -9.67 14.02 -2.91
CA THR A 224 -9.61 15.03 -3.98
C THR A 224 -10.21 14.47 -5.26
N SER A 225 -10.48 15.32 -6.23
CA SER A 225 -11.05 14.90 -7.51
C SER A 225 -10.58 15.79 -8.64
N ASP A 226 -10.75 15.32 -9.87
CA ASP A 226 -10.73 16.17 -11.06
C ASP A 226 -11.86 17.21 -11.03
N ASP A 227 -11.70 18.32 -11.74
CA ASP A 227 -12.60 19.49 -11.70
C ASP A 227 -14.05 19.16 -12.06
N LYS A 228 -14.27 18.22 -13.00
CA LYS A 228 -15.61 17.81 -13.46
C LYS A 228 -16.21 16.68 -12.62
N THR A 229 -15.45 16.15 -11.67
CA THR A 229 -15.86 15.03 -10.80
C THR A 229 -16.43 15.60 -9.51
N ASN A 230 -17.75 15.50 -9.35
CA ASN A 230 -18.51 16.09 -8.23
C ASN A 230 -19.60 15.18 -7.63
N LYS A 231 -19.69 13.91 -8.08
CA LYS A 231 -20.68 12.92 -7.62
C LYS A 231 -19.99 11.59 -7.32
N VAL A 232 -19.18 11.58 -6.27
CA VAL A 232 -18.39 10.42 -5.85
C VAL A 232 -18.94 9.85 -4.56
N ASN A 233 -19.08 8.52 -4.51
CA ASN A 233 -19.35 7.79 -3.28
C ASN A 233 -18.02 7.38 -2.62
N LEU A 234 -17.98 7.44 -1.29
CA LEU A 234 -16.90 6.91 -0.47
C LEU A 234 -16.68 5.41 -0.70
N GLY A 235 -17.73 4.68 -1.05
CA GLY A 235 -17.61 3.28 -1.44
C GLY A 235 -18.93 2.53 -1.52
N ARG A 236 -18.81 1.24 -1.82
CA ARG A 236 -19.93 0.29 -1.89
C ARG A 236 -19.50 -1.13 -1.47
N PRO A 237 -20.36 -1.93 -0.81
CA PRO A 237 -19.98 -3.25 -0.34
C PRO A 237 -19.99 -4.23 -1.51
N TRP A 238 -18.82 -4.74 -1.94
CA TRP A 238 -18.75 -5.73 -3.03
C TRP A 238 -19.30 -7.09 -2.59
N ARG A 239 -19.13 -7.43 -1.30
CA ARG A 239 -19.70 -8.60 -0.64
C ARG A 239 -20.34 -8.22 0.70
N ASP A 240 -21.06 -9.17 1.28
CA ASP A 240 -21.61 -9.04 2.63
C ASP A 240 -20.46 -8.88 3.64
N TYR A 241 -20.72 -8.26 4.79
CA TYR A 241 -19.71 -7.95 5.83
C TYR A 241 -18.57 -7.02 5.42
N ALA A 242 -18.62 -6.44 4.21
CA ALA A 242 -17.67 -5.44 3.76
C ALA A 242 -17.52 -4.31 4.76
N GLN A 243 -16.30 -3.85 5.00
CA GLN A 243 -16.02 -2.77 5.93
C GLN A 243 -15.14 -1.70 5.30
N THR A 244 -15.56 -0.45 5.43
CA THR A 244 -14.77 0.73 5.05
C THR A 244 -14.95 1.82 6.07
N VAL A 245 -13.85 2.41 6.56
CA VAL A 245 -13.90 3.42 7.61
C VAL A 245 -13.00 4.62 7.28
N PHE A 246 -13.54 5.83 7.36
CA PHE A 246 -12.79 7.08 7.19
C PHE A 246 -12.68 7.85 8.51
N ILE A 247 -11.45 8.09 8.98
CA ILE A 247 -11.14 8.69 10.28
C ILE A 247 -10.30 9.95 10.08
N ARG A 248 -10.84 11.10 10.45
CA ARG A 248 -10.17 12.41 10.41
C ARG A 248 -9.66 12.78 9.01
N CYS A 249 -10.38 12.37 7.98
CA CYS A 249 -10.04 12.65 6.59
C CYS A 249 -10.58 14.02 6.16
N LYS A 250 -9.84 14.71 5.29
CA LYS A 250 -10.32 15.91 4.59
C LYS A 250 -11.08 15.48 3.34
N MET A 251 -12.35 15.83 3.21
CA MET A 251 -13.21 15.46 2.09
C MET A 251 -13.55 16.69 1.23
N GLY A 252 -13.21 16.61 -0.07
CA GLY A 252 -13.60 17.62 -1.05
C GLY A 252 -15.10 17.60 -1.34
N SER A 253 -15.63 18.64 -1.99
CA SER A 253 -17.07 18.83 -2.27
C SER A 253 -17.63 17.83 -3.27
N HIS A 254 -16.79 17.00 -3.88
CA HIS A 254 -17.19 15.96 -4.82
C HIS A 254 -17.83 14.74 -4.16
N ILE A 255 -17.70 14.60 -2.84
CA ILE A 255 -18.32 13.50 -2.10
C ILE A 255 -19.81 13.78 -1.97
N LEU A 256 -20.62 12.82 -2.42
CA LEU A 256 -22.07 12.88 -2.37
C LEU A 256 -22.60 12.98 -0.93
N PRO A 257 -23.70 13.71 -0.68
CA PRO A 257 -24.32 13.80 0.64
C PRO A 257 -24.68 12.43 1.24
N GLU A 258 -25.20 11.50 0.43
CA GLU A 258 -25.51 10.13 0.83
C GLU A 258 -24.26 9.33 1.23
N GLY A 259 -23.09 9.70 0.69
CA GLY A 259 -21.76 9.17 1.00
C GLY A 259 -21.49 7.77 0.49
N TRP A 260 -22.47 6.86 0.53
CA TRP A 260 -22.28 5.43 0.28
C TRP A 260 -23.40 4.85 -0.57
N HIS A 261 -23.08 3.80 -1.33
CA HIS A 261 -24.05 3.06 -2.12
C HIS A 261 -24.08 1.59 -1.71
N ASN A 262 -25.27 0.98 -1.64
CA ASN A 262 -25.47 -0.38 -1.14
C ASN A 262 -25.26 -1.49 -2.20
N TRP A 263 -24.59 -1.17 -3.32
CA TRP A 263 -24.42 -2.07 -4.48
C TRP A 263 -25.76 -2.50 -5.14
N SER A 264 -26.84 -1.74 -4.96
CA SER A 264 -28.19 -2.16 -5.36
C SER A 264 -28.61 -3.48 -4.71
N LYS A 265 -28.12 -3.73 -3.49
CA LYS A 265 -28.40 -4.93 -2.68
C LYS A 265 -28.75 -4.52 -1.24
N PRO A 266 -30.01 -4.14 -0.95
CA PRO A 266 -30.42 -3.67 0.38
C PRO A 266 -30.11 -4.64 1.52
N ASN A 267 -30.05 -5.96 1.27
CA ASN A 267 -29.65 -6.92 2.28
C ASN A 267 -28.21 -6.73 2.80
N ARG A 268 -27.31 -6.09 2.03
CA ARG A 268 -25.94 -5.80 2.48
C ARG A 268 -25.89 -4.76 3.58
N GLU A 269 -26.89 -3.90 3.67
CA GLU A 269 -27.00 -2.88 4.72
C GLU A 269 -27.08 -3.49 6.12
N LYS A 270 -27.50 -4.75 6.23
CA LYS A 270 -27.61 -5.47 7.51
C LYS A 270 -26.27 -5.97 8.06
N THR A 271 -25.26 -6.12 7.20
CA THR A 271 -23.99 -6.77 7.57
C THR A 271 -22.76 -5.92 7.26
N ALA A 272 -22.82 -5.03 6.27
CA ALA A 272 -21.72 -4.13 5.96
C ALA A 272 -21.51 -3.11 7.08
N PHE A 273 -20.24 -2.76 7.34
CA PHE A 273 -19.88 -1.76 8.34
C PHE A 273 -19.14 -0.59 7.70
N TYR A 274 -19.90 0.46 7.38
CA TYR A 274 -19.40 1.63 6.67
C TYR A 274 -19.50 2.83 7.61
N ALA A 275 -18.35 3.40 7.98
CA ALA A 275 -18.31 4.34 9.08
C ALA A 275 -17.37 5.54 8.87
N GLU A 276 -17.66 6.62 9.58
CA GLU A 276 -16.89 7.85 9.57
C GLU A 276 -16.59 8.35 11.00
N TYR A 277 -15.48 9.07 11.17
CA TYR A 277 -15.17 9.75 12.43
C TYR A 277 -14.43 11.06 12.21
N LYS A 278 -15.05 12.18 12.60
CA LYS A 278 -14.44 13.53 12.59
C LYS A 278 -13.75 13.87 11.26
N ASN A 279 -14.33 13.41 10.14
CA ASN A 279 -13.96 13.91 8.82
C ASN A 279 -14.33 15.39 8.73
N TYR A 280 -13.65 16.14 7.86
CA TYR A 280 -13.84 17.58 7.73
C TYR A 280 -13.69 18.04 6.29
N GLY A 281 -14.10 19.28 6.01
CA GLY A 281 -14.20 19.80 4.64
C GLY A 281 -15.61 19.66 4.06
N PRO A 282 -15.86 20.23 2.87
CA PRO A 282 -17.21 20.35 2.32
C PRO A 282 -17.91 19.01 2.06
N GLY A 283 -17.18 17.95 1.71
CA GLY A 283 -17.75 16.61 1.50
C GLY A 283 -18.01 15.80 2.77
N ALA A 284 -17.58 16.30 3.93
CA ALA A 284 -17.69 15.60 5.21
C ALA A 284 -19.01 15.89 5.95
N ILE A 285 -19.88 16.75 5.40
CA ILE A 285 -21.21 17.01 5.96
C ILE A 285 -22.01 15.71 5.90
N ASN A 286 -22.39 15.19 7.06
CA ASN A 286 -22.93 13.83 7.19
C ASN A 286 -24.43 13.77 7.48
N LYS A 287 -25.14 14.92 7.45
CA LYS A 287 -26.57 15.01 7.80
C LYS A 287 -27.49 14.16 6.88
N ASP A 288 -27.06 13.93 5.64
CA ASP A 288 -27.82 13.23 4.61
C ASP A 288 -27.24 11.84 4.28
N ARG A 289 -26.30 11.35 5.09
CA ARG A 289 -25.71 10.01 4.87
C ARG A 289 -26.79 8.95 4.88
N VAL A 290 -26.58 7.90 4.09
CA VAL A 290 -27.46 6.72 4.11
C VAL A 290 -27.63 6.18 5.55
N LYS A 291 -28.87 5.82 5.90
CA LYS A 291 -29.25 5.46 7.28
C LYS A 291 -28.52 4.23 7.85
N TRP A 292 -28.00 3.37 6.98
CA TRP A 292 -27.25 2.17 7.35
C TRP A 292 -25.75 2.43 7.59
N SER A 293 -25.26 3.65 7.30
CA SER A 293 -23.90 4.03 7.65
C SER A 293 -23.78 4.45 9.12
N HIS A 294 -22.56 4.51 9.64
CA HIS A 294 -22.30 4.78 11.05
C HIS A 294 -21.40 6.00 11.24
N GLN A 295 -21.64 6.72 12.33
CA GLN A 295 -20.68 7.67 12.88
C GLN A 295 -20.05 7.03 14.12
N LEU A 296 -18.74 6.86 14.12
CA LEU A 296 -18.06 6.25 15.27
C LEU A 296 -18.11 7.20 16.47
N THR A 297 -18.15 6.63 17.67
CA THR A 297 -17.86 7.36 18.90
C THR A 297 -16.37 7.63 19.03
N LYS A 298 -15.97 8.43 20.02
CA LYS A 298 -14.56 8.66 20.34
C LYS A 298 -13.86 7.35 20.71
N GLU A 299 -14.52 6.53 21.50
CA GLU A 299 -14.04 5.22 21.96
C GLU A 299 -13.91 4.26 20.77
N GLY A 300 -14.94 4.22 19.92
CA GLY A 300 -14.92 3.44 18.68
C GLY A 300 -13.74 3.84 17.79
N ALA A 301 -13.53 5.13 17.56
CA ALA A 301 -12.40 5.63 16.78
C ALA A 301 -11.03 5.37 17.43
N ASN A 302 -10.95 5.41 18.76
CA ASN A 302 -9.72 5.07 19.49
C ASN A 302 -9.35 3.59 19.37
N SER A 303 -10.30 2.71 19.03
CA SER A 303 -9.99 1.29 18.76
C SER A 303 -9.22 1.07 17.45
N TYR A 304 -9.26 2.02 16.49
CA TYR A 304 -8.55 1.93 15.20
C TYR A 304 -7.06 2.30 15.33
N THR A 305 -6.35 1.58 16.20
CA THR A 305 -4.88 1.61 16.28
C THR A 305 -4.29 0.56 15.33
N LEU A 306 -3.06 0.78 14.85
CA LEU A 306 -2.40 -0.20 13.98
C LEU A 306 -2.25 -1.57 14.66
N SER A 307 -1.93 -1.59 15.96
CA SER A 307 -1.82 -2.84 16.74
C SER A 307 -3.13 -3.62 16.75
N ASN A 308 -4.26 -2.94 16.93
CA ASN A 308 -5.58 -3.59 16.93
C ASN A 308 -5.99 -4.05 15.52
N ILE A 309 -5.81 -3.19 14.51
CA ILE A 309 -6.16 -3.50 13.12
C ILE A 309 -5.36 -4.70 12.60
N PHE A 310 -4.06 -4.74 12.90
CA PHE A 310 -3.12 -5.76 12.42
C PHE A 310 -2.90 -6.91 13.40
N ARG A 311 -3.65 -6.93 14.52
CA ARG A 311 -3.68 -8.00 15.53
C ARG A 311 -2.28 -8.43 15.98
N GLY A 312 -1.38 -7.48 16.22
CA GLY A 312 -0.01 -7.81 16.65
C GLY A 312 1.03 -6.72 16.37
N LYS A 313 2.28 -7.16 16.26
CA LYS A 313 3.43 -6.29 16.01
C LYS A 313 3.33 -5.63 14.63
N THR A 314 3.93 -4.45 14.55
CA THR A 314 3.96 -3.56 13.38
C THR A 314 5.39 -3.18 13.00
N ASP A 315 6.34 -4.05 13.35
CA ASP A 315 7.77 -4.00 13.03
C ASP A 315 8.05 -4.13 11.52
N TRP A 316 7.13 -4.73 10.76
CA TRP A 316 7.20 -4.81 9.30
C TRP A 316 6.87 -3.49 8.57
N ILE A 317 6.34 -2.49 9.27
CA ILE A 317 5.99 -1.19 8.69
C ILE A 317 7.26 -0.31 8.61
N ILE A 318 7.54 0.22 7.42
CA ILE A 318 8.54 1.28 7.21
C ILE A 318 8.19 2.48 8.10
N ARG A 319 9.15 2.97 8.90
CA ARG A 319 8.93 4.04 9.88
C ARG A 319 9.54 5.36 9.46
#